data_AF-A0A392W2D5-F1
#
_entry.id   AF-A0A392W2D5-F1
#
_cell.length_a   1.000
_cell.length_b   1.000
_cell.length_c   1.000
_cell.angle_alpha   90.00
_cell.angle_beta   90.00
_cell.angle_gamma   90.00
#
_symmetry.space_group_name_H-M   'P 1'
#
loop_
_entity.id
_entity.type
_entity.pdbx_description
1 polymer ?
#
loop_
_entity_poly.entity_id
_entity_poly.type
_entity_poly.pdbx_seq_one_letter_code
_entity_poly.pdbx_strand_id
1 'polypeptide(L)' 'MISSRMELVLANQPVINAYGMIKNVLVKVEDLVFPVDFVILDIDIDDEKEVILGR' A
#
# COMPACT_ATOMS: atom_id res chain seq x y z
N MET A 1 9.70 11.42 11.11
CA MET A 1 9.77 10.13 10.41
C MET A 1 9.31 9.06 11.40
N ILE A 2 8.04 8.67 11.35
CA ILE A 2 7.51 7.60 12.20
C ILE A 2 7.79 6.28 11.49
N SER A 3 8.73 5.50 12.03
CA SER A 3 9.11 4.19 11.51
C SER A 3 8.15 3.13 12.05
N SER A 4 7.02 2.91 11.39
CA SER A 4 6.22 1.70 11.64
C SER A 4 6.72 0.59 10.72
N ARG A 5 7.26 -0.48 11.31
CA ARG A 5 7.64 -1.68 10.57
C ARG A 5 6.38 -2.49 10.27
N MET A 6 6.07 -2.69 9.00
CA MET A 6 4.89 -3.43 8.54
C MET A 6 5.35 -4.57 7.64
N GLU A 7 4.91 -5.79 7.94
CA GLU A 7 5.22 -7.00 7.19
C GLU A 7 3.95 -7.46 6.48
N LEU A 8 4.03 -7.70 5.17
CA LEU A 8 2.92 -8.18 4.36
C LEU A 8 3.20 -9.62 3.88
N VAL A 9 2.22 -10.50 4.07
CA VAL A 9 2.27 -11.88 3.58
C VAL A 9 1.42 -11.98 2.33
N LEU A 10 2.03 -12.28 1.19
CA LEU A 10 1.33 -12.53 -0.06
C LEU A 10 1.00 -14.01 -0.23
N ALA A 11 -0.11 -14.32 -0.91
CA ALA A 11 -0.59 -15.70 -1.03
C ALA A 11 0.39 -16.63 -1.78
N ASN A 12 1.14 -16.09 -2.75
CA ASN A 12 2.00 -16.86 -3.66
C ASN A 12 3.48 -16.43 -3.59
N GLN A 13 3.87 -15.55 -2.66
CA GLN A 13 5.18 -14.90 -2.63
C GLN A 13 5.72 -14.78 -1.20
N PRO A 14 7.05 -14.58 -1.03
CA PRO A 14 7.66 -14.37 0.28
C PRO A 14 7.12 -13.13 1.00
N VAL A 15 7.37 -13.07 2.31
CA VAL A 15 7.08 -11.88 3.13
C VAL A 15 7.85 -10.68 2.57
N ILE A 16 7.14 -9.61 2.25
CA ILE A 16 7.75 -8.37 1.76
C ILE A 16 7.79 -7.35 2.89
N ASN A 17 8.96 -6.77 3.09
CA ASN A 17 9.11 -5.60 3.94
C ASN A 17 8.62 -4.38 3.17
N ALA A 18 7.72 -3.60 3.78
CA ALA A 18 7.30 -2.33 3.21
C ALA A 18 8.49 -1.38 3.02
N TYR A 19 8.59 -0.77 1.85
CA TYR A 19 9.58 0.29 1.58
C TYR A 19 9.26 1.54 2.39
N GLY A 20 7.97 1.86 2.51
CA GLY A 20 7.51 3.02 3.25
C GLY A 20 5.99 3.09 3.34
N MET A 21 5.52 4.16 3.97
CA MET A 21 4.09 4.42 4.15
C MET A 21 3.82 5.89 3.85
N ILE A 22 2.78 6.15 3.05
CA ILE A 22 2.25 7.49 2.81
C ILE A 22 0.97 7.62 3.60
N LYS A 23 0.83 8.69 4.40
CA LYS A 23 -0.33 8.88 5.28
C LYS A 23 -1.27 9.96 4.78
N ASN A 24 -2.55 9.81 5.12
CA ASN A 24 -3.61 10.78 4.85
C ASN A 24 -3.72 11.19 3.37
N VAL A 25 -3.52 10.24 2.46
CA VAL A 25 -3.74 10.47 1.04
C VAL A 25 -5.25 10.57 0.81
N LEU A 26 -5.70 11.67 0.19
CA LEU A 26 -7.11 11.82 -0.15
C LEU A 26 -7.43 10.98 -1.39
N VAL A 27 -8.25 9.96 -1.20
CA VAL A 27 -8.75 9.09 -2.26
C VAL A 27 -10.20 9.43 -2.54
N LYS A 28 -10.53 9.64 -3.81
CA LYS A 28 -11.90 9.84 -4.27
C LYS A 28 -12.47 8.52 -4.79
N VAL A 29 -13.59 8.09 -4.23
CA VAL A 29 -14.38 6.94 -4.70
C VAL A 29 -15.78 7.46 -5.02
N GLU A 30 -16.13 7.45 -6.31
CA GLU A 30 -17.34 8.11 -6.82
C GLU A 30 -17.42 9.56 -6.33
N ASP A 31 -18.42 9.92 -5.53
CA ASP A 31 -18.62 11.27 -4.99
C ASP A 31 -18.07 11.46 -3.57
N LEU A 32 -17.43 10.43 -3.00
CA LEU A 32 -16.90 10.44 -1.64
C LEU A 32 -15.38 10.64 -1.65
N VAL A 33 -14.86 11.34 -0.64
CA VAL A 33 -13.42 11.56 -0.44
C VAL A 33 -13.04 11.12 0.96
N PHE A 34 -12.02 10.28 1.06
CA PHE A 34 -11.54 9.75 2.33
C PHE A 34 -10.01 9.90 2.44
N PRO A 35 -9.49 10.23 3.63
CA PRO A 35 -8.07 10.05 3.91
C PRO A 35 -7.78 8.55 4.09
N VAL A 36 -6.80 8.04 3.35
CA VAL A 36 -6.35 6.65 3.41
C VAL A 36 -4.84 6.64 3.52
N ASP A 37 -4.31 5.67 4.28
CA ASP A 37 -2.89 5.42 4.35
C ASP A 37 -2.49 4.32 3.35
N PHE A 38 -1.38 4.53 2.63
CA PHE A 38 -0.84 3.58 1.67
C PHE A 38 0.49 3.01 2.15
N VAL A 39 0.68 1.71 1.90
CA VAL A 39 1.95 1.02 2.08
C VAL A 39 2.61 0.88 0.71
N ILE A 40 3.85 1.33 0.58
CA ILE A 40 4.63 1.17 -0.65
C ILE A 40 5.41 -0.14 -0.54
N LEU A 41 5.22 -1.01 -1.52
CA LEU A 41 5.96 -2.25 -1.67
C LEU A 41 6.91 -2.12 -2.86
N ASP A 42 8.14 -2.61 -2.70
CA ASP A 42 9.09 -2.76 -3.79
C ASP A 42 9.02 -4.21 -4.26
N ILE A 43 8.24 -4.45 -5.31
CA ILE A 43 7.97 -5.78 -5.87
C ILE A 43 8.10 -5.74 -7.38
N ASP A 44 8.83 -6.69 -7.95
CA ASP A 44 8.90 -6.95 -9.39
C ASP A 44 7.56 -7.56 -9.87
N ILE A 45 6.51 -6.74 -9.90
CA ILE A 45 5.29 -7.06 -10.63
C ILE A 45 5.49 -6.53 -12.04
N ASP A 46 5.32 -7.40 -13.04
CA ASP A 46 5.49 -7.11 -14.47
C ASP A 46 4.42 -6.14 -15.03
N ASP A 47 3.67 -5.45 -14.17
CA ASP A 47 2.68 -4.44 -14.55
C ASP A 47 2.81 -3.21 -13.63
N GLU A 48 3.30 -2.11 -14.23
CA GLU A 48 3.37 -0.81 -13.58
C GLU A 48 1.96 -0.32 -13.20
N LYS A 49 1.70 -0.23 -11.88
CA LYS A 49 0.63 0.56 -11.20
C LYS A 49 -0.62 -0.22 -10.79
N GLU A 50 -0.47 -1.33 -10.09
CA GLU A 50 -1.59 -1.93 -9.35
C GLU A 50 -1.78 -1.26 -7.97
N VAL A 51 -3.03 -0.96 -7.61
CA VAL A 51 -3.41 -0.47 -6.27
C VAL A 51 -4.37 -1.46 -5.65
N ILE A 52 -4.00 -2.00 -4.48
CA ILE A 52 -4.84 -2.91 -3.70
C ILE A 52 -5.47 -2.13 -2.55
N LEU A 53 -6.79 -2.13 -2.49
CA LEU A 53 -7.56 -1.59 -1.37
C LEU A 53 -7.99 -2.74 -0.45
N GLY A 54 -7.44 -2.77 0.76
CA GLY A 54 -7.86 -3.69 1.81
C GLY A 54 -9.15 -3.26 2.51
N ARG A 55 -9.65 -4.11 3.41
CA ARG A 55 -10.74 -3.78 4.34
C ARG A 55 -10.20 -3.11 5.60
#